data_AF-I4D3Y0-F1
#
_entry.id   AF-I4D3Y0-F1
#
_cell.length_a   1.000
_cell.length_b   1.000
_cell.length_c   1.000
_cell.angle_alpha   90.00
_cell.angle_beta   90.00
_cell.angle_gamma   90.00
#
_symmetry.space_group_name_H-M   'P 1'
#
loop_
_entity.id
_entity.type
_entity.pdbx_description
1 polymer ?
#
loop_
_entity_poly.entity_id
_entity_poly.type
_entity_poly.pdbx_seq_one_letter_code
_entity_poly.pdbx_strand_id
1 'polypeptide(L)' 'MHNRHVVRRGESLHKIAKRSGTSVHHLLRLNPWLRRNPNLIYPGERIRTW' A
#
# COMPACT_ATOMS: atom_id res chain seq x y z
N MET A 1 8.62 9.55 -10.10
CA MET A 1 8.34 10.22 -8.81
C MET A 1 7.35 9.34 -8.07
N HIS A 2 7.72 8.77 -6.92
CA HIS A 2 6.83 7.88 -6.17
C HIS A 2 5.85 8.71 -5.35
N ASN A 3 4.56 8.54 -5.61
CA ASN A 3 3.50 9.12 -4.81
C ASN A 3 3.42 8.41 -3.46
N ARG A 4 2.99 9.13 -2.41
CA ARG A 4 2.86 8.56 -1.07
C ARG A 4 1.39 8.56 -0.68
N HIS A 5 0.86 7.40 -0.34
CA HIS A 5 -0.51 7.25 0.15
C HIS A 5 -0.50 7.09 1.66
N VAL A 6 -1.39 7.81 2.33
CA VAL A 6 -1.65 7.64 3.77
C VAL A 6 -2.83 6.70 3.90
N VAL A 7 -2.61 5.54 4.50
CA VAL A 7 -3.64 4.52 4.71
C VAL A 7 -4.76 5.09 5.56
N ARG A 8 -6.01 4.95 5.11
CA ARG A 8 -7.21 5.36 5.84
C ARG A 8 -7.84 4.16 6.54
N ARG A 9 -8.60 4.40 7.61
CA ARG A 9 -9.31 3.34 8.35
C ARG A 9 -10.22 2.55 7.40
N GLY A 10 -10.06 1.22 7.38
CA GLY A 10 -10.82 0.31 6.52
C GLY A 10 -10.30 0.16 5.08
N GLU A 11 -9.16 0.77 4.75
CA GLU A 11 -8.43 0.48 3.52
C GLU A 11 -7.64 -0.82 3.64
N SER A 12 -7.49 -1.50 2.51
CA SER A 12 -6.64 -2.68 2.34
C SER A 12 -5.67 -2.42 1.19
N LEU A 13 -4.55 -3.16 1.12
CA LEU A 13 -3.63 -3.07 -0.01
C LEU A 13 -4.33 -3.28 -1.36
N HIS A 14 -5.34 -4.15 -1.42
CA HIS A 14 -6.15 -4.33 -2.63
C HIS A 14 -6.89 -3.07 -3.05
N LYS A 15 -7.56 -2.38 -2.11
CA LYS A 15 -8.28 -1.13 -2.42
C LYS A 15 -7.31 -0.03 -2.86
N ILE A 16 -6.18 0.09 -2.17
CA ILE A 16 -5.15 1.09 -2.49
C ILE A 16 -4.53 0.80 -3.85
N ALA A 17 -4.25 -0.47 -4.15
CA ALA A 17 -3.71 -0.90 -5.43
C ALA A 17 -4.66 -0.53 -6.58
N LYS A 18 -5.94 -0.91 -6.46
CA LYS A 18 -6.98 -0.59 -7.44
C LYS A 18 -7.13 0.90 -7.66
N ARG A 19 -7.15 1.69 -6.58
CA ARG A 19 -7.27 3.16 -6.64
C ARG A 19 -6.05 3.83 -7.26
N SER A 20 -4.88 3.28 -7.04
CA SER A 20 -3.60 3.82 -7.55
C SER A 20 -3.22 3.24 -8.93
N GLY A 21 -4.12 2.50 -9.59
CA GLY A 21 -3.82 1.88 -10.89
C GLY A 21 -2.65 0.89 -10.85
N THR A 22 -2.49 0.16 -9.75
CA THR A 22 -1.38 -0.76 -9.53
C THR A 22 -1.84 -2.13 -9.05
N SER A 23 -0.89 -3.05 -8.93
CA SER A 23 -1.12 -4.35 -8.31
C SER A 23 -0.60 -4.37 -6.87
N VAL A 24 -1.19 -5.21 -6.04
CA VAL A 24 -0.68 -5.45 -4.67
C VAL A 24 0.77 -5.93 -4.71
N HIS A 25 1.12 -6.78 -5.68
CA HIS A 25 2.49 -7.24 -5.87
C HIS A 25 3.45 -6.07 -6.13
N HIS A 26 3.04 -5.07 -6.92
CA HIS A 26 3.86 -3.88 -7.14
C HIS A 26 3.98 -3.02 -5.87
N LEU A 27 2.89 -2.84 -5.11
CA LEU A 27 2.95 -2.17 -3.81
C LEU A 27 3.91 -2.90 -2.84
N LEU A 28 3.86 -4.23 -2.78
CA LEU A 28 4.75 -5.02 -1.92
C LEU A 28 6.22 -4.91 -2.35
N ARG A 29 6.49 -4.75 -3.66
CA ARG A 29 7.83 -4.49 -4.19
C ARG A 29 8.35 -3.11 -3.77
N LEU A 30 7.48 -2.10 -3.75
CA LEU A 30 7.81 -0.74 -3.31
C LEU A 30 7.89 -0.61 -1.77
N ASN A 31 7.23 -1.50 -1.04
CA ASN A 31 7.11 -1.50 0.41
C ASN A 31 7.50 -2.88 0.99
N PRO A 32 8.80 -3.25 0.96
CA PRO A 32 9.26 -4.59 1.30
C PRO A 32 8.94 -5.02 2.74
N TRP A 33 8.76 -4.09 3.68
CA TRP A 33 8.34 -4.40 5.06
C TRP A 33 6.94 -5.03 5.13
N LEU A 34 6.07 -4.78 4.15
CA LEU A 34 4.73 -5.37 4.06
C LEU A 34 4.74 -6.79 3.49
N ARG A 35 5.85 -7.26 2.91
CA ARG A 35 5.92 -8.62 2.33
C ARG A 35 5.74 -9.72 3.37
N ARG A 36 6.16 -9.47 4.62
CA ARG A 36 6.02 -10.42 5.71
C ARG A 36 4.57 -10.59 6.16
N ASN A 37 3.80 -9.50 6.12
CA ASN A 37 2.37 -9.53 6.39
C ASN A 37 1.66 -8.38 5.65
N PRO A 38 1.05 -8.65 4.49
CA PRO A 38 0.38 -7.65 3.67
C PRO A 38 -0.86 -7.03 4.32
N ASN A 39 -1.44 -7.71 5.31
CA ASN A 39 -2.61 -7.21 6.06
C ASN A 39 -2.23 -6.27 7.20
N LEU A 40 -0.94 -6.10 7.45
CA LEU A 40 -0.37 -5.38 8.58
C LEU A 40 -0.18 -3.88 8.26
N ILE A 41 -1.15 -3.30 7.54
CA ILE A 41 -1.18 -1.86 7.25
C ILE A 41 -2.10 -1.14 8.23
N TYR A 42 -1.61 -0.06 8.83
CA TYR A 42 -2.37 0.68 9.83
C TYR A 42 -2.86 2.03 9.30
N PRO A 43 -4.04 2.52 9.76
CA PRO A 43 -4.47 3.88 9.46
C PRO A 43 -3.42 4.90 9.91
N GLY A 44 -3.08 5.85 9.04
CA GLY A 44 -2.01 6.82 9.25
C GLY A 44 -0.64 6.38 8.73
N GLU A 45 -0.48 5.11 8.35
CA GLU A 45 0.77 4.61 7.78
C GLU A 45 1.00 5.18 6.37
N ARG A 46 2.25 5.53 6.08
CA ARG A 46 2.66 6.09 4.78
C ARG A 46 3.27 5.00 3.94
N ILE A 47 2.61 4.63 2.86
CA ILE A 47 3.13 3.65 1.91
C ILE A 47 3.45 4.30 0.57
N ARG A 48 4.47 3.77 -0.09
CA ARG A 48 4.87 4.20 -1.43
C ARG A 48 3.91 3.59 -2.44
N THR A 49 3.27 4.45 -3.20
CA THR A 49 2.54 4.12 -4.42
C THR A 49 3.38 4.59 -5.62
N TRP A 50 2.91 4.37 -6.85
CA TRP A 50 3.65 4.66 -8.10
C TRP A 50 4.34 6.02 -8.12
#